data_AF-A0A6B3HKU5-F1
#
_entry.id   AF-A0A6B3HKU5-F1
#
_cell.length_a   1.000
_cell.length_b   1.000
_cell.length_c   1.000
_cell.angle_alpha   90.00
_cell.angle_beta   90.00
_cell.angle_gamma   90.00
#
_symmetry.space_group_name_H-M   'P 1'
#
loop_
_entity.id
_entity.type
_entity.pdbx_description
1 polymer ?
#
loop_
_entity_poly.entity_id
_entity_poly.type
_entity_poly.pdbx_seq_one_letter_code
_entity_poly.pdbx_strand_id
1 'polypeptide(L)'
;GPLMIVMDGKGSSDPKAAAERVREEIEGIGVVTVTPATFNKAGDTAMITVIPKDRPSSHATEEVVHDIRDAGKDIKADTGGEVLVTGATAMNI
;
A
#
# COMPACT_ATOMS: atom_id res chain seq x y z
N GLY A 1 9.51 -8.57 -7.09
CA GLY A 1 9.26 -7.46 -8.01
C GLY A 1 8.55 -6.38 -7.23
N PRO A 2 8.53 -5.13 -7.69
CA PRO A 2 7.83 -4.09 -6.95
C PRO A 2 6.34 -4.41 -6.85
N LEU A 3 5.79 -4.20 -5.66
CA LEU A 3 4.36 -4.09 -5.44
C LEU A 3 3.99 -2.62 -5.62
N MET A 4 2.82 -2.39 -6.20
CA MET A 4 2.26 -1.06 -6.33
C MET A 4 1.02 -0.99 -5.47
N ILE A 5 0.95 0.05 -4.65
CA ILE A 5 -0.16 0.28 -3.76
C ILE A 5 -0.84 1.56 -4.20
N VAL A 6 -2.15 1.49 -4.33
CA VAL A 6 -3.01 2.63 -4.67
C VAL A 6 -3.88 2.89 -3.45
N MET A 7 -3.81 4.10 -2.92
CA MET A 7 -4.72 4.58 -1.90
C MET A 7 -5.72 5.52 -2.58
N ASP A 8 -7.01 5.17 -2.59
CA ASP A 8 -8.12 6.04 -2.99
C ASP A 8 -8.70 6.73 -1.76
N GLY A 9 -8.36 8.00 -1.59
CA GLY A 9 -8.77 8.83 -0.47
C GLY A 9 -10.04 9.63 -0.73
N LYS A 10 -10.83 9.36 -1.79
CA LYS A 10 -12.08 10.12 -2.06
C LYS A 10 -13.09 10.09 -0.91
N GLY A 11 -13.08 9.03 -0.11
CA GLY A 11 -13.90 8.90 1.10
C GLY A 11 -13.26 9.49 2.35
N SER A 12 -12.00 9.95 2.28
CA SER A 12 -11.23 10.46 3.40
C SER A 12 -11.34 11.97 3.54
N SER A 13 -11.39 12.45 4.79
CA SER A 13 -11.31 13.89 5.09
C SER A 13 -9.91 14.46 4.91
N ASP A 14 -8.87 13.62 4.93
CA ASP A 14 -7.48 14.01 4.68
C ASP A 14 -6.73 12.89 3.92
N PRO A 15 -6.83 12.88 2.58
CA PRO A 15 -6.15 11.90 1.75
C PRO A 15 -4.63 11.90 1.92
N LYS A 16 -4.03 13.03 2.29
CA LYS A 16 -2.57 13.10 2.47
C LYS A 16 -2.16 12.37 3.73
N ALA A 17 -2.79 12.69 4.86
CA ALA A 17 -2.54 12.00 6.11
C ALA A 17 -2.83 10.49 6.00
N ALA A 18 -3.89 10.10 5.30
CA ALA A 18 -4.20 8.71 5.04
C ALA A 18 -3.09 7.99 4.25
N ALA A 19 -2.52 8.62 3.22
CA ALA A 19 -1.45 8.02 2.43
C ALA A 19 -0.15 7.86 3.23
N GLU A 20 0.15 8.83 4.10
CA GLU A 20 1.29 8.77 4.99
C GLU A 20 1.14 7.63 6.00
N ARG A 21 -0.07 7.47 6.57
CA ARG A 21 -0.42 6.35 7.46
C ARG A 21 -0.22 5.00 6.78
N VAL A 22 -0.72 4.85 5.55
CA VAL A 22 -0.49 3.66 4.72
C VAL A 22 1.00 3.37 4.60
N ARG A 23 1.81 4.38 4.24
CA ARG A 23 3.25 4.21 4.08
C ARG A 23 3.91 3.73 5.37
N GLU A 24 3.61 4.37 6.51
CA GLU A 24 4.20 4.04 7.81
C GLU A 24 3.87 2.62 8.27
N GLU A 25 2.63 2.16 8.08
CA GLU A 25 2.25 0.79 8.43
C GLU A 25 2.98 -0.22 7.55
N ILE A 26 3.14 0.08 6.26
CA ILE A 26 3.81 -0.83 5.32
C ILE A 26 5.32 -0.88 5.55
N GLU A 27 5.95 0.22 5.98
CA GLU A 27 7.38 0.23 6.34
C GLU A 27 7.70 -0.77 7.46
N GLY A 28 6.72 -1.16 8.27
CA GLY A 28 6.87 -2.13 9.35
C GLY A 28 6.85 -3.61 8.94
N ILE A 29 6.46 -3.96 7.70
CA ILE A 29 6.08 -5.35 7.34
C ILE A 29 6.99 -6.01 6.28
N GLY A 30 8.23 -6.35 6.64
CA GLY A 30 9.05 -7.25 5.80
C GLY A 30 9.49 -6.68 4.44
N VAL A 31 9.49 -5.35 4.30
CA VAL A 31 9.89 -4.62 3.08
C VAL A 31 11.30 -4.04 3.20
N VAL A 32 11.96 -3.81 2.07
CA VAL A 32 13.27 -3.10 2.02
C VAL A 32 13.07 -1.62 1.79
N THR A 33 12.05 -1.26 1.01
CA THR A 33 11.85 0.11 0.57
C THR A 33 10.37 0.35 0.34
N VAL A 34 9.92 1.49 0.85
CA VAL A 34 8.62 2.08 0.53
C VAL A 34 8.89 3.48 0.00
N THR A 35 8.34 3.82 -1.17
CA THR A 35 8.54 5.15 -1.73
C THR A 35 7.58 6.16 -1.09
N PRO A 36 7.93 7.46 -1.08
CA PRO A 36 6.96 8.50 -0.77
C PRO A 36 5.71 8.40 -1.65
N ALA A 37 4.56 8.81 -1.10
CA ALA A 37 3.28 8.81 -1.80
C ALA A 37 3.29 9.82 -2.95
N THR A 38 2.99 9.36 -4.16
CA THR A 38 2.81 10.23 -5.34
C THR A 38 1.34 10.43 -5.60
N PHE A 39 0.86 11.66 -5.47
CA PHE A 39 -0.55 11.98 -5.65
C PHE A 39 -0.90 12.24 -7.12
N ASN A 40 -2.14 11.93 -7.48
CA ASN A 40 -2.73 12.39 -8.73
C ASN A 40 -2.96 13.91 -8.72
N LYS A 41 -3.45 14.47 -9.84
CA LYS A 41 -3.71 15.91 -9.96
C LYS A 41 -4.76 16.45 -8.98
N ALA A 42 -5.73 15.61 -8.60
CA ALA A 42 -6.80 16.00 -7.68
C ALA A 42 -6.33 15.96 -6.21
N GLY A 43 -5.22 15.26 -5.92
CA GLY A 43 -4.70 15.10 -4.57
C GLY A 43 -5.45 14.07 -3.72
N ASP A 44 -6.38 13.32 -4.32
CA ASP A 44 -7.25 12.35 -3.62
C ASP A 44 -6.77 10.91 -3.75
N THR A 45 -6.00 10.58 -4.78
CA THR A 45 -5.42 9.24 -4.98
C THR A 45 -3.91 9.30 -4.88
N ALA A 46 -3.33 8.38 -4.12
CA ALA A 46 -1.89 8.24 -3.97
C ALA A 46 -1.39 6.89 -4.50
N MET A 47 -0.22 6.91 -5.13
CA MET A 47 0.53 5.73 -5.52
C MET A 47 1.79 5.60 -4.68
N ILE A 48 2.01 4.39 -4.15
CA ILE A 48 3.15 4.02 -3.31
C ILE A 48 3.77 2.77 -3.92
N THR A 49 5.09 2.76 -4.13
CA THR A 49 5.82 1.58 -4.59
C THR A 49 6.51 0.93 -3.41
N VAL A 50 6.35 -0.39 -3.31
CA VAL A 50 6.92 -1.21 -2.24
C VAL A 50 7.82 -2.27 -2.83
N ILE A 51 8.99 -2.45 -2.23
CA ILE A 51 9.95 -3.48 -2.62
C ILE A 51 10.04 -4.48 -1.45
N PRO A 52 9.45 -5.68 -1.60
CA PRO A 52 9.61 -6.76 -0.62
C PRO A 52 11.07 -7.17 -0.47
N LYS A 53 11.45 -7.65 0.73
CA LYS A 53 12.79 -8.18 0.99
C LYS A 53 13.11 -9.44 0.21
N ASP A 54 12.09 -10.25 -0.04
CA ASP A 54 12.23 -11.55 -0.66
C ASP A 54 11.84 -11.54 -2.15
N ARG A 55 12.09 -12.69 -2.80
CA ARG A 55 11.80 -12.86 -4.22
C ARG A 55 10.28 -12.91 -4.45
N PRO A 56 9.79 -12.41 -5.59
CA PRO A 56 8.35 -12.31 -5.85
C PRO A 56 7.55 -13.62 -5.77
N SER A 57 8.18 -14.77 -6.01
CA SER A 57 7.54 -16.09 -5.92
C SER A 57 7.76 -16.77 -4.56
N SER A 58 8.20 -16.04 -3.54
CA SER A 58 8.43 -16.59 -2.21
C SER A 58 7.20 -16.43 -1.33
N HIS A 59 6.92 -17.43 -0.51
CA HIS A 59 5.86 -17.38 0.51
C HIS A 59 5.94 -16.10 1.37
N ALA A 60 7.15 -15.66 1.73
CA ALA A 60 7.35 -14.43 2.50
C ALA A 60 6.81 -13.18 1.78
N THR A 61 6.87 -13.12 0.45
CA THR A 61 6.26 -12.01 -0.31
C THR A 61 4.74 -12.14 -0.41
N GLU A 62 4.21 -13.36 -0.41
CA GLU A 62 2.76 -13.60 -0.34
C GLU A 62 2.20 -13.08 0.99
N GLU A 63 2.88 -13.38 2.10
CA GLU A 63 2.53 -12.84 3.42
C GLU A 63 2.55 -11.32 3.43
N VAL A 64 3.58 -10.67 2.85
CA VAL A 64 3.60 -9.21 2.71
C VAL A 64 2.39 -8.68 1.95
N VAL A 65 1.95 -9.36 0.87
CA VAL A 65 0.73 -8.96 0.14
C VAL A 65 -0.52 -9.11 1.01
N HIS A 66 -0.60 -10.17 1.81
CA HIS A 66 -1.71 -10.37 2.76
C HIS A 66 -1.70 -9.31 3.87
N ASP A 67 -0.55 -9.03 4.48
CA ASP A 67 -0.38 -8.01 5.50
C ASP A 67 -0.80 -6.62 4.98
N ILE A 68 -0.42 -6.26 3.75
CA ILE A 68 -0.84 -5.01 3.10
C ILE A 68 -2.37 -4.97 2.93
N ARG A 69 -2.98 -6.09 2.50
CA ARG A 69 -4.44 -6.17 2.29
C ARG A 69 -5.20 -6.06 3.62
N ASP A 70 -4.66 -6.61 4.69
CA ASP A 70 -5.26 -6.55 6.01
C ASP A 70 -5.11 -5.17 6.64
N ALA A 71 -3.91 -4.56 6.60
CA ALA A 71 -3.69 -3.16 7.00
C ALA A 71 -4.62 -2.21 6.23
N GLY A 72 -4.85 -2.47 4.94
CA GLY A 72 -5.79 -1.70 4.13
C GLY A 72 -7.23 -1.67 4.66
N LYS A 73 -7.68 -2.71 5.37
CA LYS A 73 -9.01 -2.73 5.99
C LYS A 73 -9.06 -1.81 7.21
N ASP A 74 -8.03 -1.83 8.04
CA ASP A 74 -7.92 -0.99 9.24
C ASP A 74 -7.82 0.49 8.84
N ILE A 75 -7.00 0.80 7.85
CA ILE A 75 -6.87 2.15 7.29
C ILE A 75 -8.19 2.65 6.73
N LYS A 76 -8.96 1.79 6.04
CA LYS A 76 -10.28 2.17 5.53
C LYS A 76 -11.26 2.48 6.65
N ALA A 77 -11.22 1.72 7.75
CA ALA A 77 -12.04 1.98 8.92
C ALA A 77 -11.68 3.31 9.60
N ASP A 78 -10.38 3.61 9.71
CA ASP A 78 -9.88 4.79 10.42
C ASP A 78 -9.94 6.08 9.60
N THR A 79 -9.69 5.98 8.29
CA THR A 79 -9.48 7.15 7.42
C THR A 79 -10.54 7.33 6.35
N GLY A 80 -11.34 6.29 6.07
CA GLY A 80 -12.25 6.26 4.92
C GLY A 80 -11.58 6.06 3.56
N GLY A 81 -10.24 5.97 3.51
CA GLY A 81 -9.47 5.71 2.31
C GLY A 81 -9.40 4.22 1.97
N GLU A 82 -9.53 3.86 0.69
CA GLU A 82 -9.43 2.49 0.23
C GLU A 82 -8.02 2.15 -0.24
N VAL A 83 -7.46 1.06 0.25
CA VAL A 83 -6.11 0.60 -0.11
C VAL A 83 -6.21 -0.60 -1.04
N LEU A 84 -5.53 -0.50 -2.18
CA LEU A 84 -5.47 -1.52 -3.22
C LEU A 84 -4.02 -1.91 -3.46
N VAL A 85 -3.73 -3.20 -3.51
CA VAL A 85 -2.41 -3.73 -3.86
C VAL A 85 -2.43 -4.35 -5.25
N THR A 86 -1.45 -4.00 -6.08
CA THR A 86 -1.30 -4.45 -7.46
C THR A 86 0.18 -4.59 -7.83
N GLY A 87 0.45 -4.83 -9.11
CA GLY A 87 1.77 -5.14 -9.66
C GLY A 87 1.88 -6.62 -10.04
N ALA A 88 2.86 -6.93 -10.88
CA ALA A 88 3.05 -8.28 -11.43
C ALA A 88 3.20 -9.35 -10.33
N THR A 89 3.72 -8.99 -9.17
CA THR A 89 3.83 -9.91 -8.03
C THR A 89 2.48 -10.09 -7.33
N ALA A 90 1.79 -9.00 -6.97
CA ALA A 90 0.50 -9.08 -6.28
C ALA A 90 -0.60 -9.75 -7.12
N MET A 91 -0.57 -9.65 -8.45
CA MET A 91 -1.58 -10.29 -9.31
C MET A 91 -1.44 -11.82 -9.39
N ASN A 92 -0.29 -12.37 -8.98
CA ASN A 92 -0.08 -13.81 -8.93
C ASN A 92 -0.41 -14.39 -7.54
N ILE A 93 -0.84 -13.56 -6.57
CA ILE A 93 -1.16 -13.92 -5.18
C ILE A 93 -2.63 -13.67 -4.85
#